data_AF-A0A7S0UFU8-F1
#
_entry.id   AF-A0A7S0UFU8-F1
#
_cell.length_a   1.000
_cell.length_b   1.000
_cell.length_c   1.000
_cell.angle_alpha   90.00
_cell.angle_beta   90.00
_cell.angle_gamma   90.00
#
_symmetry.space_group_name_H-M   'P 1'
#
loop_
_entity.id
_entity.type
_entity.pdbx_description
1 polymer ?
#
loop_
_entity_poly.entity_id
_entity_poly.type
_entity_poly.pdbx_seq_one_letter_code
_entity_poly.pdbx_strand_id
1 'polypeptide(L)'
;EERAPGPTARGCVDEAGWSDSLSRTCADHAAMGLCGWNETRGDWYGLGWDNLSLPFSDFAPPGGPSAGDACCACGREPPSFRAWVKAHTTLQLHVADPPSLLCRAAGAPLARPPGAAASDADQCHP
;
A
#
# COMPACT_ATOMS: atom_id res chain seq x y z
N GLU A 1 13.95 -32.88 7.99
CA GLU A 1 14.72 -32.00 7.09
C GLU A 1 14.18 -30.59 7.23
N GLU A 2 14.93 -29.73 7.91
CA GLU A 2 14.54 -28.36 8.25
C GLU A 2 14.99 -27.46 7.09
N ARG A 3 14.03 -26.97 6.29
CA ARG A 3 14.33 -26.15 5.10
C ARG A 3 14.48 -24.69 5.54
N ALA A 4 15.69 -24.15 5.42
CA ALA A 4 16.06 -22.82 5.86
C ALA A 4 15.27 -21.70 5.14
N PRO A 5 14.95 -20.58 5.81
CA PRO A 5 14.25 -19.46 5.22
C PRO A 5 15.11 -18.74 4.16
N GLY A 6 14.51 -18.42 3.02
CA GLY A 6 15.13 -17.62 1.95
C GLY A 6 15.42 -16.18 2.39
N PRO A 7 16.27 -15.45 1.64
CA PRO A 7 16.75 -14.14 2.06
C PRO A 7 15.61 -13.13 2.09
N THR A 8 15.27 -12.65 3.29
CA THR A 8 14.27 -11.63 3.51
C THR A 8 14.83 -10.24 3.17
N ALA A 9 14.03 -9.44 2.46
CA ALA A 9 14.27 -8.01 2.35
C ALA A 9 14.39 -7.42 3.76
N ARG A 10 15.52 -6.75 4.05
CA ARG A 10 15.92 -6.16 5.36
C ARG A 10 14.77 -5.93 6.34
N GLY A 11 14.51 -6.91 7.22
CA GLY A 11 13.61 -6.76 8.39
C GLY A 11 12.27 -7.47 8.30
N CYS A 12 11.83 -7.89 7.11
CA CYS A 12 10.59 -8.64 6.97
C CYS A 12 10.81 -10.12 7.34
N VAL A 13 9.81 -10.76 7.93
CA VAL A 13 9.79 -12.23 8.17
C VAL A 13 8.51 -12.78 7.58
N ASP A 14 8.60 -13.86 6.80
CA ASP A 14 7.43 -14.55 6.26
C ASP A 14 6.57 -15.11 7.40
N GLU A 15 5.27 -15.21 7.18
CA GLU A 15 4.37 -15.85 8.13
C GLU A 15 4.66 -17.36 8.22
N ALA A 16 5.00 -17.82 9.43
CA ALA A 16 5.40 -19.21 9.64
C ALA A 16 4.24 -20.17 9.35
N GLY A 17 4.49 -21.16 8.49
CA GLY A 17 3.48 -22.17 8.11
C GLY A 17 2.43 -21.67 7.12
N TRP A 18 2.55 -20.44 6.62
CA TRP A 18 1.64 -19.94 5.59
C TRP A 18 1.79 -20.73 4.29
N SER A 19 0.64 -21.06 3.70
CA SER A 19 0.52 -21.56 2.34
C SER A 19 -0.79 -21.09 1.74
N ASP A 20 -0.79 -20.89 0.43
CA ASP A 20 -1.98 -20.54 -0.32
C ASP A 20 -2.93 -21.76 -0.44
N SER A 21 -4.11 -21.57 -1.02
CA SER A 21 -5.12 -22.62 -1.24
C SER A 21 -4.64 -23.73 -2.18
N LEU A 22 -3.54 -23.52 -2.92
CA LEU A 22 -2.86 -24.48 -3.77
C LEU A 22 -1.65 -25.14 -3.07
N SER A 23 -1.52 -24.95 -1.75
CA SER A 23 -0.41 -25.46 -0.93
C SER A 23 0.96 -24.89 -1.31
N ARG A 24 1.02 -23.71 -1.93
CA ARG A 24 2.28 -23.00 -2.25
C ARG A 24 2.68 -22.10 -1.09
N THR A 25 3.93 -22.19 -0.67
CA THR A 25 4.51 -21.39 0.41
C THR A 25 5.00 -20.02 -0.09
N CYS A 26 5.44 -19.16 0.83
CA CYS A 26 6.13 -17.91 0.47
C CYS A 26 7.41 -18.16 -0.34
N ALA A 27 8.12 -19.25 -0.05
CA ALA A 27 9.31 -19.64 -0.81
C ALA A 27 8.96 -20.02 -2.26
N ASP A 28 7.83 -20.70 -2.46
CA ASP A 28 7.36 -21.05 -3.82
C ASP A 28 6.95 -19.80 -4.59
N HIS A 29 6.25 -18.86 -3.94
CA HIS A 29 5.88 -17.58 -4.55
C HIS A 29 7.11 -16.78 -5.00
N ALA A 30 8.15 -16.74 -4.17
CA ALA A 30 9.42 -16.10 -4.51
C ALA A 30 10.13 -16.82 -5.67
N ALA A 31 10.23 -18.15 -5.62
CA ALA A 31 10.93 -18.96 -6.62
C ALA A 31 10.25 -18.92 -8.00
N MET A 32 8.92 -18.87 -8.03
CA MET A 32 8.13 -18.76 -9.25
C MET A 32 8.06 -17.32 -9.79
N GLY A 33 8.58 -16.33 -9.06
CA GLY A 33 8.48 -14.93 -9.44
C GLY A 33 7.02 -14.43 -9.47
N LEU A 34 6.15 -15.00 -8.63
CA LEU A 34 4.75 -14.56 -8.47
C LEU A 34 4.64 -13.21 -7.77
N CYS A 35 5.72 -12.80 -7.10
CA CYS A 35 5.77 -11.65 -6.24
C CYS A 35 6.88 -10.69 -6.67
N GLY A 36 6.53 -9.41 -6.83
CA GLY A 36 7.47 -8.36 -7.24
C GLY A 36 6.79 -7.24 -8.01
N TRP A 37 7.43 -6.08 -8.04
CA TRP A 37 6.94 -4.95 -8.81
C TRP A 37 6.98 -5.25 -10.31
N ASN A 38 5.85 -5.07 -11.00
CA ASN A 38 5.75 -5.15 -12.45
C ASN A 38 5.52 -3.76 -13.02
N GLU A 39 6.56 -3.17 -13.61
CA GLU A 39 6.50 -1.83 -14.19
C GLU A 39 5.46 -1.69 -15.31
N THR A 40 5.24 -2.75 -16.09
CA THR A 40 4.28 -2.75 -17.20
C THR A 40 2.84 -2.66 -16.71
N ARG A 41 2.51 -3.31 -15.59
CA ARG A 41 1.16 -3.31 -15.01
C ARG A 41 0.97 -2.27 -13.90
N GLY A 42 2.06 -1.78 -13.31
CA GLY A 42 2.01 -0.88 -12.16
C GLY A 42 1.51 -1.55 -10.88
N ASP A 43 1.72 -2.87 -10.75
CA ASP A 43 1.24 -3.68 -9.63
C ASP A 43 2.36 -4.50 -8.98
N TRP A 44 2.05 -5.12 -7.83
CA TRP A 44 2.98 -5.96 -7.06
C TRP A 44 2.89 -7.46 -7.40
N TYR A 45 2.25 -7.78 -8.53
CA TYR A 45 2.25 -9.12 -9.07
C TYR A 45 3.53 -9.31 -9.88
N GLY A 46 4.34 -10.29 -9.50
CA GLY A 46 5.58 -10.57 -10.22
C GLY A 46 5.34 -11.02 -11.66
N LEU A 47 6.42 -11.10 -12.46
CA LEU A 47 6.35 -11.51 -13.86
C LEU A 47 5.83 -12.95 -14.05
N GLY A 48 5.98 -13.81 -13.04
CA GLY A 48 5.42 -15.15 -13.03
C GLY A 48 3.92 -15.20 -12.77
N TRP A 49 3.31 -14.08 -12.35
CA TRP A 49 1.86 -14.00 -12.14
C TRP A 49 1.13 -13.89 -13.48
N ASP A 50 0.65 -15.02 -13.96
CA ASP A 50 -0.10 -15.21 -15.20
C ASP A 50 -1.61 -14.96 -15.04
N ASN A 51 -2.13 -15.03 -13.82
CA ASN A 51 -3.54 -14.83 -13.50
C ASN A 51 -3.90 -13.35 -13.34
N LEU A 52 -3.90 -12.63 -14.46
CA LEU A 52 -4.13 -11.17 -14.51
C LEU A 52 -5.48 -10.71 -13.93
N SER A 53 -6.45 -11.61 -13.81
CA SER A 53 -7.81 -11.28 -13.36
C SER A 53 -8.07 -11.61 -11.89
N LEU A 54 -7.16 -12.32 -11.20
CA LEU A 54 -7.39 -12.77 -9.82
C LEU A 54 -6.32 -12.19 -8.90
N PRO A 55 -6.70 -11.54 -7.78
CA PRO A 55 -5.77 -11.10 -6.76
C PRO A 55 -5.22 -12.23 -5.88
N PHE A 56 -4.18 -11.93 -5.07
CA PHE A 56 -3.65 -12.87 -4.08
C PHE A 56 -4.70 -13.35 -3.07
N SER A 57 -5.74 -12.55 -2.79
CA SER A 57 -6.83 -12.93 -1.88
C SER A 57 -7.64 -14.13 -2.36
N ASP A 58 -7.72 -14.36 -3.67
CA ASP A 58 -8.48 -15.47 -4.24
C ASP A 58 -7.75 -16.81 -4.06
N PHE A 59 -6.45 -16.74 -3.80
CA PHE A 59 -5.62 -17.89 -3.47
C PHE A 59 -5.31 -17.96 -1.98
N ALA A 60 -5.82 -17.04 -1.15
CA ALA A 60 -5.58 -17.09 0.28
C ALA A 60 -6.12 -18.41 0.88
N PRO A 61 -5.46 -18.95 1.92
CA PRO A 61 -6.03 -20.06 2.68
C PRO A 61 -7.39 -19.65 3.27
N PRO A 62 -8.33 -20.60 3.47
CA PRO A 62 -9.66 -20.28 3.99
C PRO A 62 -9.59 -19.50 5.32
N GLY A 63 -10.03 -18.24 5.29
CA GLY A 63 -10.02 -17.35 6.46
C GLY A 63 -8.63 -16.83 6.88
N GLY A 64 -7.59 -17.04 6.08
CA GLY A 64 -6.22 -16.58 6.36
C GLY A 64 -5.76 -15.44 5.46
N PRO A 65 -4.53 -14.92 5.70
CA PRO A 65 -3.98 -13.79 4.97
C PRO A 65 -3.61 -14.13 3.53
N SER A 66 -3.63 -13.13 2.66
CA SER A 66 -3.16 -13.26 1.28
C SER A 66 -1.63 -13.34 1.19
N ALA A 67 -1.08 -13.72 0.03
CA ALA A 67 0.38 -13.74 -0.17
C ALA A 67 1.00 -12.35 0.08
N GLY A 68 0.30 -11.27 -0.27
CA GLY A 68 0.75 -9.90 -0.02
C GLY A 68 0.89 -9.57 1.47
N ASP A 69 0.08 -10.17 2.32
CA ASP A 69 0.09 -9.95 3.78
C ASP A 69 0.94 -10.96 4.54
N ALA A 70 1.22 -12.12 3.95
CA ALA A 70 1.95 -13.22 4.58
C ALA A 70 3.42 -13.28 4.16
N CYS A 71 3.75 -12.87 2.93
CA CYS A 71 5.05 -13.11 2.32
C CYS A 71 5.81 -11.81 2.05
N CYS A 72 7.06 -11.78 2.51
CA CYS A 72 7.96 -10.63 2.34
C CYS A 72 8.26 -10.33 0.88
N ALA A 73 8.44 -11.37 0.07
CA ALA A 73 8.67 -11.22 -1.37
C ALA A 73 7.49 -10.51 -2.07
N CYS A 74 6.28 -10.60 -1.51
CA CYS A 74 5.02 -10.13 -2.09
C CYS A 74 4.57 -8.77 -1.55
N GLY A 75 5.42 -8.11 -0.76
CA GLY A 75 5.12 -6.78 -0.26
C GLY A 75 4.46 -6.75 1.11
N ARG A 76 4.60 -7.81 1.94
CA ARG A 76 4.24 -7.76 3.38
C ARG A 76 4.87 -6.55 4.08
N GLU A 77 6.00 -6.08 3.56
CA GLU A 77 6.35 -4.67 3.62
C GLU A 77 6.56 -4.13 2.20
N PRO A 78 5.70 -3.23 1.67
CA PRO A 78 6.16 -2.32 0.64
C PRO A 78 7.34 -1.54 1.24
N PRO A 79 8.31 -1.03 0.46
CA PRO A 79 9.12 0.06 0.98
C PRO A 79 8.11 1.07 1.52
N SER A 80 8.14 1.35 2.83
CA SER A 80 7.19 2.28 3.46
C SER A 80 6.97 3.46 2.54
N PHE A 81 5.77 4.04 2.45
CA PHE A 81 5.53 5.19 1.58
C PHE A 81 6.67 6.24 1.68
N ARG A 82 7.26 6.40 2.87
CA ARG A 82 8.53 7.11 3.10
C ARG A 82 9.75 6.61 2.30
N ALA A 83 10.06 5.32 2.34
CA ALA A 83 11.14 4.72 1.55
C ALA A 83 10.88 4.82 0.04
N TRP A 84 9.62 4.66 -0.39
CA TRP A 84 9.25 4.84 -1.79
C TRP A 84 9.37 6.30 -2.25
N VAL A 85 8.86 7.26 -1.48
CA VAL A 85 9.01 8.72 -1.72
C VAL A 85 10.48 9.15 -1.70
N LYS A 86 11.32 8.54 -0.85
CA LYS A 86 12.77 8.77 -0.87
C LYS A 86 13.44 8.29 -2.15
N ALA A 87 12.99 7.16 -2.71
CA ALA A 87 13.50 6.62 -3.96
C ALA A 87 12.95 7.35 -5.21
N HIS A 88 11.78 8.00 -5.08
CA HIS A 88 11.10 8.71 -6.16
C HIS A 88 10.95 10.20 -5.79
N THR A 89 12.06 10.94 -5.90
CA THR A 89 12.15 12.38 -5.54
C THR A 89 11.28 13.29 -6.40
N THR A 90 10.79 12.81 -7.55
CA THR A 90 9.93 13.56 -8.47
C THR A 90 8.52 12.98 -8.45
N LEU A 91 7.88 13.01 -7.26
CA LEU A 91 6.50 12.60 -7.16
C LEU A 91 5.57 13.76 -7.53
N GLN A 92 4.92 13.67 -8.68
CA GLN A 92 3.82 14.57 -9.04
C GLN A 92 2.53 14.01 -8.42
N LEU A 93 2.21 14.46 -7.20
CA LEU A 93 0.92 14.15 -6.59
C LEU A 93 -0.15 15.00 -7.29
N HIS A 94 -0.92 14.39 -8.18
CA HIS A 94 -2.11 15.03 -8.73
C HIS A 94 -3.20 15.04 -7.66
N VAL A 95 -3.39 16.19 -7.01
CA VAL A 95 -4.57 16.43 -6.17
C VAL A 95 -5.76 16.63 -7.11
N ALA A 96 -6.66 15.65 -7.16
CA ALA A 96 -7.97 15.86 -7.77
C ALA A 96 -8.75 16.84 -6.88
N ASP A 97 -9.10 17.99 -7.45
CA ASP A 97 -9.95 19.04 -6.87
C ASP A 97 -9.43 19.82 -5.63
N PRO A 98 -8.68 20.93 -5.85
CA PRO A 98 -8.38 21.88 -4.79
C PRO A 98 -9.58 22.69 -4.23
N PRO A 99 -10.66 23.03 -4.97
CA PRO A 99 -11.64 23.99 -4.44
C PRO A 99 -12.54 23.41 -3.32
N SER A 100 -12.79 22.11 -3.31
CA SER A 100 -13.59 21.45 -2.26
C SER A 100 -12.83 21.25 -0.95
N LEU A 101 -11.50 21.22 -0.99
CA LEU A 101 -10.63 21.08 0.18
C LEU A 101 -10.30 22.41 0.87
N LEU A 102 -10.48 23.53 0.16
CA LEU A 102 -10.22 24.87 0.68
C LEU A 102 -11.45 25.48 1.40
N CYS A 103 -12.63 24.89 1.24
CA CYS A 103 -13.83 25.34 1.90
C CYS A 103 -13.89 24.81 3.34
N ARG A 104 -13.53 25.67 4.29
CA ARG A 104 -13.79 25.43 5.71
C ARG A 104 -15.31 25.40 5.92
N ALA A 105 -15.85 24.31 6.46
CA ALA A 105 -17.25 24.27 6.87
C ALA A 105 -17.54 25.43 7.83
N ALA A 106 -18.35 26.38 7.40
CA ALA A 106 -18.81 27.49 8.21
C ALA A 106 -19.60 26.93 9.40
N GLY A 107 -18.96 26.87 10.57
CA GLY A 107 -19.63 26.36 11.78
C GLY A 107 -18.74 25.81 12.89
N ALA A 108 -17.44 25.59 12.67
CA ALA A 108 -16.55 25.19 13.76
C ALA A 108 -16.12 26.42 14.58
N PRO A 109 -16.58 26.59 15.83
CA PRO A 109 -16.21 27.75 16.64
C PRO A 109 -14.72 27.68 16.97
N LEU A 110 -13.96 28.67 16.52
CA LEU A 110 -12.62 28.92 17.03
C LEU A 110 -12.71 29.61 18.39
N ALA A 111 -11.96 29.10 19.37
CA ALA A 111 -11.60 29.90 20.53
C ALA A 111 -10.85 31.15 20.04
N ARG A 112 -11.50 32.31 20.14
CA ARG A 112 -10.99 33.58 19.63
C ARG A 112 -10.03 34.19 20.68
N PRO A 113 -8.76 34.45 20.36
CA PRO A 113 -7.93 35.29 21.23
C PRO A 113 -8.48 36.73 21.21
N PRO A 114 -8.42 37.46 22.34
CA PRO A 114 -8.95 38.81 22.42
C PRO A 114 -8.09 39.78 21.59
N GLY A 115 -8.67 40.44 20.59
CA GLY A 115 -8.05 41.58 19.90
C GLY A 115 -8.05 41.54 18.36
N ALA A 116 -8.45 40.45 17.71
CA ALA A 116 -8.51 40.43 16.24
C ALA A 116 -9.79 41.13 15.72
N ALA A 117 -9.61 42.23 15.00
CA ALA A 117 -10.67 42.90 14.26
C ALA A 117 -11.15 42.02 13.10
N ALA A 118 -12.47 41.97 12.90
CA ALA A 118 -13.08 41.26 11.79
C ALA A 118 -12.84 42.02 10.49
N SER A 119 -12.16 41.39 9.53
CA SER A 119 -12.26 41.77 8.12
C SER A 119 -13.13 40.72 7.44
N ASP A 120 -14.36 41.14 7.17
CA ASP A 120 -15.39 40.42 6.43
C ASP A 120 -14.97 40.39 4.95
N ALA A 121 -14.45 39.26 4.49
CA ALA A 121 -14.31 38.96 3.06
C ALA A 121 -14.04 37.47 2.87
N ASP A 122 -15.04 36.62 3.09
CA ASP A 122 -15.03 35.27 2.53
C ASP A 122 -16.47 34.77 2.37
N GLN A 123 -17.04 34.99 1.18
CA GLN A 123 -18.27 34.33 0.75
C GLN A 123 -17.98 33.63 -0.57
N CYS A 124 -17.65 32.33 -0.49
CA CYS A 124 -17.80 31.42 -1.62
C CYS A 124 -19.28 31.40 -2.01
N HIS A 125 -19.59 31.82 -3.24
CA HIS A 125 -20.89 31.59 -3.86
C HIS A 125 -20.89 30.26 -4.64
N PRO A 126 -22.04 29.57 -4.72
CA PRO A 126 -22.19 28.30 -5.42
C PRO A 126 -21.93 28.42 -6.93
#